data_AF-A0A4Y3WFP2-F1
#
_entry.id   AF-A0A4Y3WFP2-F1
#
_cell.length_a   1.000
_cell.length_b   1.000
_cell.length_c   1.000
_cell.angle_alpha   90.00
_cell.angle_beta   90.00
_cell.angle_gamma   90.00
#
_symmetry.space_group_name_H-M   'P 1'
#
loop_
_entity.id
_entity.type
_entity.pdbx_description
1 polymer ?
#
loop_
_entity_poly.entity_id
_entity_poly.type
_entity_poly.pdbx_seq_one_letter_code
_entity_poly.pdbx_strand_id
1 'polypeptide(L)' 'MDTCPLCALPHTPGDLAWSSQHEVDGSITRICPTCTRAQLWLIEAGLTFATPWAPAAPVPSRRAA' A
#
# COMPACT_ATOMS: atom_id res chain seq x y z
N MET A 1 -15.13 8.05 2.24
CA MET A 1 -14.94 7.83 0.79
C MET A 1 -13.58 7.18 0.62
N ASP A 2 -13.55 5.89 0.34
CA ASP A 2 -12.29 5.19 0.06
C ASP A 2 -11.74 5.70 -1.28
N THR A 3 -10.52 6.18 -1.27
CA THR A 3 -9.79 6.59 -2.47
C THR A 3 -8.47 5.84 -2.50
N CYS A 4 -7.91 5.61 -3.68
CA CYS A 4 -6.57 5.04 -3.77
C CYS A 4 -5.57 6.02 -3.12
N PRO A 5 -4.80 5.62 -2.10
CA PRO A 5 -3.88 6.51 -1.40
C PRO A 5 -2.68 6.95 -2.27
N LEU A 6 -2.48 6.30 -3.43
CA LEU A 6 -1.38 6.59 -4.35
C LEU A 6 -1.76 7.60 -5.44
N CYS A 7 -3.02 7.61 -5.88
CA CYS A 7 -3.46 8.47 -7.00
C CYS A 7 -4.79 9.19 -6.77
N ALA A 8 -5.36 9.09 -5.57
CA ALA A 8 -6.65 9.66 -5.18
C ALA A 8 -7.87 9.22 -6.03
N LEU A 9 -7.74 8.17 -6.85
CA LEU A 9 -8.87 7.64 -7.62
C LEU A 9 -9.99 7.21 -6.64
N PRO A 10 -11.24 7.66 -6.82
CA PRO A 10 -12.35 7.24 -5.97
C PRO A 10 -12.67 5.76 -6.19
N HIS A 11 -12.84 5.03 -5.10
CA HIS A 11 -13.27 3.64 -5.11
C HIS A 11 -14.81 3.57 -5.13
N THR A 12 -15.35 2.76 -6.03
CA THR A 12 -16.79 2.46 -6.06
C THR A 12 -17.03 1.15 -5.32
N PRO A 13 -17.96 1.10 -4.33
CA PRO A 13 -18.30 -0.14 -3.65
C PRO A 13 -18.74 -1.23 -4.63
N GLY A 14 -18.18 -2.44 -4.51
CA GLY A 14 -18.44 -3.57 -5.40
C GLY A 14 -17.42 -3.75 -6.52
N ASP A 15 -16.47 -2.82 -6.68
CA ASP A 15 -15.35 -3.01 -7.60
C ASP A 15 -14.36 -4.05 -7.04
N LEU A 16 -14.38 -5.24 -7.63
CA LEU A 16 -13.52 -6.37 -7.26
C LEU A 16 -12.12 -6.30 -7.89
N ALA A 17 -11.86 -5.31 -8.76
CA ALA A 17 -10.56 -5.15 -9.39
C ALA A 17 -9.51 -4.52 -8.47
N TRP A 18 -9.91 -4.01 -7.30
CA TRP A 18 -9.02 -3.36 -6.35
C TRP A 18 -8.30 -4.38 -5.47
N SER A 19 -7.03 -4.12 -5.19
CA SER A 19 -6.24 -4.93 -4.28
C SER A 19 -6.39 -4.43 -2.85
N SER A 20 -6.47 -5.34 -1.88
CA SER A 20 -6.47 -5.02 -0.45
C SER A 20 -5.07 -5.23 0.15
N GLN A 21 -4.56 -4.18 0.79
CA GLN A 21 -3.40 -4.26 1.66
C GLN A 21 -3.88 -4.28 3.11
N HIS A 22 -3.46 -5.29 3.86
CA HIS A 22 -3.78 -5.45 5.27
C HIS A 22 -2.62 -4.92 6.09
N GLU A 23 -2.89 -3.97 6.96
CA GLU A 23 -1.91 -3.41 7.89
C GLU A 23 -1.90 -4.17 9.21
N VAL A 24 -0.82 -3.99 9.99
CA VAL A 24 -0.62 -4.68 11.28
C VAL A 24 -1.66 -4.26 12.32
N ASP A 25 -2.19 -3.04 12.22
CA ASP A 25 -3.25 -2.52 13.09
C ASP A 25 -4.66 -3.04 12.72
N GLY A 26 -4.75 -3.90 11.70
CA GLY A 26 -6.01 -4.46 11.21
C GLY A 26 -6.74 -3.55 10.22
N SER A 27 -6.20 -2.37 9.89
CA SER A 27 -6.75 -1.53 8.85
C SER A 27 -6.54 -2.14 7.46
N ILE A 28 -7.48 -1.84 6.55
CA ILE A 28 -7.42 -2.29 5.15
C ILE A 28 -7.32 -1.07 4.26
N THR A 29 -6.24 -1.02 3.49
CA THR A 29 -6.04 -0.01 2.46
C THR A 29 -6.36 -0.61 1.10
N ARG A 30 -7.17 0.07 0.28
CA ARG A 30 -7.47 -0.38 -1.09
C ARG A 30 -6.62 0.36 -2.12
N ILE A 31 -5.96 -0.40 -3.00
CA ILE A 31 -5.13 0.12 -4.09
C ILE A 31 -5.80 -0.16 -5.43
N CYS A 32 -5.88 0.84 -6.30
CA CYS A 32 -6.52 0.72 -7.61
C CYS A 32 -5.69 -0.16 -8.56
N PRO A 33 -6.31 -0.82 -9.55
CA PRO A 33 -5.62 -1.77 -10.43
C PRO A 33 -4.42 -1.16 -11.17
N THR A 34 -4.50 0.11 -11.57
CA THR A 34 -3.39 0.82 -12.22
C THR A 34 -2.18 0.95 -11.30
N CYS A 35 -2.39 1.35 -10.04
CA CYS A 35 -1.30 1.51 -9.09
C CYS A 35 -0.77 0.15 -8.61
N THR A 36 -1.64 -0.86 -8.46
CA THR A 36 -1.20 -2.23 -8.18
C THR A 36 -0.24 -2.71 -9.26
N ARG A 37 -0.61 -2.54 -10.54
CA ARG A 37 0.25 -2.96 -11.66
C ARG A 37 1.58 -2.21 -11.69
N ALA A 38 1.59 -0.91 -11.37
CA ALA A 38 2.82 -0.12 -11.32
C ALA A 38 3.77 -0.55 -10.18
N GLN A 39 3.23 -1.13 -9.10
CA GLN A 39 3.96 -1.56 -7.91
C GLN A 39 3.99 -3.09 -7.74
N LEU A 40 3.68 -3.86 -8.78
CA LEU A 40 3.57 -5.33 -8.71
C LEU A 40 4.83 -5.99 -8.15
N TRP A 41 5.99 -5.42 -8.48
CA TRP A 41 7.30 -5.87 -8.00
C TRP A 41 7.42 -5.86 -6.47
N LEU A 42 6.72 -4.97 -5.76
CA LEU A 42 6.69 -4.98 -4.28
C LEU A 42 6.00 -6.24 -3.77
N ILE A 43 4.85 -6.59 -4.34
CA ILE A 43 4.10 -7.78 -3.96
C ILE A 43 4.92 -9.04 -4.22
N GLU A 44 5.57 -9.13 -5.39
CA GLU A 44 6.45 -10.25 -5.74
C GLU A 44 7.65 -10.37 -4.79
N ALA A 45 8.13 -9.25 -4.27
CA ALA A 45 9.19 -9.20 -3.25
C ALA A 45 8.68 -9.45 -1.81
N GLY A 46 7.38 -9.68 -1.61
CA GLY A 46 6.77 -9.83 -0.28
C GLY A 46 6.72 -8.53 0.53
N LEU A 47 6.73 -7.39 -0.15
CA LEU A 47 6.69 -6.05 0.43
C LEU A 47 5.30 -5.43 0.31
N THR A 48 5.02 -4.46 1.19
CA THR A 48 3.81 -3.64 1.17
C THR A 48 3.90 -2.50 0.16
N PHE A 49 2.76 -2.00 -0.32
CA PHE A 49 2.77 -0.80 -1.16
C PHE A 49 3.28 0.40 -0.35
N ALA A 50 4.13 1.22 -0.97
CA ALA A 50 4.65 2.43 -0.35
C ALA A 50 3.57 3.52 -0.37
N THR A 51 2.69 3.50 0.63
CA THR A 51 1.66 4.53 0.83
C THR A 51 2.17 5.60 1.81
N PRO A 52 1.68 6.86 1.72
CA PRO A 52 2.09 7.92 2.63
C PRO A 52 1.73 7.66 4.10
N TRP A 53 0.85 6.68 4.37
CA TRP A 53 0.46 6.26 5.71
C TRP A 53 1.14 4.97 6.17
N ALA A 54 1.93 4.31 5.31
CA ALA A 54 2.66 3.12 5.70
C ALA A 54 3.64 3.49 6.83
N PRO A 55 3.72 2.67 7.90
CA PRO A 55 4.73 2.90 8.93
C PRO A 55 6.10 2.88 8.27
N ALA A 56 6.92 3.90 8.56
CA ALA A 56 8.29 3.95 8.05
C ALA A 56 9.00 2.65 8.41
N ALA A 57 9.53 1.95 7.41
CA ALA A 57 10.32 0.75 7.66
C ALA A 57 11.44 1.08 8.67
N PRO A 58 11.74 0.20 9.63
CA PRO A 58 12.82 0.44 10.57
C PRO A 58 14.13 0.55 9.80
N VAL A 59 14.68 1.76 9.73
CA VAL A 59 15.98 2.00 9.13
C VAL A 59 17.03 1.53 10.13
N PRO A 60 17.96 0.63 9.76
CA PRO A 60 19.02 0.23 10.67
C PRO A 60 19.88 1.45 11.03
N SER A 61 19.78 1.90 12.27
CA SER A 61 20.63 2.95 12.82
C SER A 61 22.06 2.44 12.86
N ARG A 62 22.95 2.97 12.01
CA ARG A 62 24.39 2.78 12.21
C ARG A 62 24.74 3.43 13.54
N ARG A 63 25.07 2.63 14.56
CA ARG A 63 25.73 3.16 15.76
C ARG A 63 27.06 3.75 15.31
N ALA A 64 27.26 5.04 15.56
CA ALA A 64 28.59 5.63 15.53
C ALA A 64 29.42 4.95 16.64
N ALA A 65 30.62 4.49 16.27
CA ALA A 65 31.58 3.83 17.15
C ALA A 65 32.23 4.84 18.11
#